data_AF-A0A2V5KU98-F1
#
_entry.id   AF-A0A2V5KU98-F1
#
_cell.length_a   1.000
_cell.length_b   1.000
_cell.length_c   1.000
_cell.angle_alpha   90.00
_cell.angle_beta   90.00
_cell.angle_gamma   90.00
#
_symmetry.space_group_name_H-M   'P 1'
#
loop_
_entity.id
_entity.type
_entity.pdbx_description
1 polymer ?
#
loop_
_entity_poly.entity_id
_entity_poly.type
_entity_poly.pdbx_seq_one_letter_code
_entity_poly.pdbx_strand_id
1 'polypeptide(L)'
;MRNPILVLLCFLLLLPITAGCGDDDRGVRTETLDPAEKAEASGIVAGMVGRTPDFQSNRAIAEWTPDGRAAIQRLMDDVLPTLAVSGKLTDGDAKSIGDHVYARYGDNEFVLYVPVQRKNPERSMIAQIGGGWYAVTGGRGPVDRLLEWAASQSILKNR
;
A
#
# COMPACT_ATOMS: atom_id res chain seq x y z
N MET A 1 -52.55 -37.10 -28.90
CA MET A 1 -51.34 -37.64 -29.55
C MET A 1 -50.12 -37.00 -28.91
N ARG A 2 -49.22 -37.83 -28.37
CA ARG A 2 -47.77 -37.69 -28.17
C ARG A 2 -47.12 -36.31 -27.95
N ASN A 3 -46.73 -36.14 -26.68
CA ASN A 3 -45.43 -35.73 -26.12
C ASN A 3 -44.76 -34.34 -26.33
N PRO A 4 -44.12 -33.81 -25.25
CA PRO A 4 -43.35 -32.56 -25.14
C PRO A 4 -41.83 -32.81 -25.28
N ILE A 5 -41.00 -31.75 -25.37
CA ILE A 5 -39.53 -31.68 -25.06
C ILE A 5 -39.09 -30.21 -25.23
N LEU A 6 -38.67 -29.51 -24.16
CA LEU A 6 -37.29 -29.36 -23.65
C LEU A 6 -36.48 -28.33 -24.50
N VAL A 7 -36.31 -27.07 -24.05
CA VAL A 7 -35.21 -26.53 -23.20
C VAL A 7 -34.09 -25.86 -24.01
N LEU A 8 -33.46 -24.87 -23.35
CA LEU A 8 -32.15 -24.25 -23.61
C LEU A 8 -32.17 -23.01 -24.53
N LEU A 9 -32.22 -21.78 -23.98
CA LEU A 9 -31.11 -21.05 -23.34
C LEU A 9 -29.95 -20.79 -24.31
N CYS A 10 -29.84 -19.57 -24.82
CA CYS A 10 -28.53 -18.92 -24.98
C CYS A 10 -28.69 -17.40 -25.19
N PHE A 11 -28.32 -16.70 -24.13
CA PHE A 11 -27.96 -15.29 -24.07
C PHE A 11 -26.92 -14.97 -25.16
N LEU A 12 -27.14 -13.94 -25.98
CA LEU A 12 -26.08 -13.34 -26.79
C LEU A 12 -26.17 -11.81 -26.74
N LEU A 13 -25.79 -11.29 -25.57
CA LEU A 13 -25.23 -9.95 -25.43
C LEU A 13 -23.75 -10.05 -25.83
N LEU A 14 -23.26 -9.15 -26.69
CA LEU A 14 -22.00 -8.43 -26.46
C LEU A 14 -21.76 -7.37 -27.54
N LEU A 15 -21.68 -6.14 -27.03
CA LEU A 15 -21.33 -4.87 -27.66
C LEU A 15 -19.83 -4.79 -28.00
N PRO A 16 -19.40 -3.84 -28.84
CA PRO A 16 -18.01 -3.70 -29.27
C PRO A 16 -17.11 -3.21 -28.14
N ILE A 17 -16.04 -3.96 -27.85
CA ILE A 17 -14.97 -3.49 -26.96
C ILE A 17 -13.98 -2.68 -27.82
N THR A 18 -14.06 -1.37 -27.67
CA THR A 18 -12.99 -0.43 -28.00
C THR A 18 -11.77 -0.77 -27.15
N ALA A 19 -10.72 -1.32 -27.76
CA ALA A 19 -9.40 -1.34 -27.14
C ALA A 19 -8.78 0.05 -27.32
N GLY A 20 -9.04 0.93 -26.34
CA GLY A 20 -8.36 2.20 -26.21
C GLY A 20 -6.90 1.99 -25.78
N CYS A 21 -5.99 2.72 -26.43
CA CYS A 21 -4.65 3.02 -25.96
C CYS A 21 -4.67 3.62 -24.54
N GLY A 22 -3.61 3.40 -23.76
CA GLY A 22 -3.31 4.29 -22.64
C GLY A 22 -2.40 3.68 -21.57
N ASP A 23 -1.20 4.26 -21.48
CA ASP A 23 -0.23 4.17 -20.39
C ASP A 23 0.56 2.87 -20.17
N ASP A 24 1.86 2.98 -20.48
CA ASP A 24 2.97 2.27 -19.85
C ASP A 24 3.02 2.60 -18.34
N ASP A 25 1.95 2.30 -17.60
CA ASP A 25 2.11 2.01 -16.18
C ASP A 25 2.81 0.65 -16.16
N ARG A 26 4.10 0.62 -15.79
CA ARG A 26 4.74 -0.62 -15.32
C ARG A 26 3.99 -1.03 -14.06
N GLY A 27 2.81 -1.59 -14.25
CA GLY A 27 1.89 -1.98 -13.21
C GLY A 27 2.58 -3.05 -12.41
N VAL A 28 2.81 -2.74 -11.13
CA VAL A 28 3.28 -3.73 -10.17
C VAL A 28 2.28 -4.88 -10.23
N ARG A 29 2.75 -6.05 -10.67
CA ARG A 29 1.90 -7.24 -10.76
C ARG A 29 1.59 -7.70 -9.34
N THR A 30 0.30 -7.86 -9.09
CA THR A 30 -0.23 -8.34 -7.82
C THR A 30 -0.80 -9.73 -8.02
N GLU A 31 -0.40 -10.64 -7.15
CA GLU A 31 -1.03 -11.95 -7.04
C GLU A 31 -2.08 -11.93 -5.94
N THR A 32 -3.11 -12.75 -6.12
CA THR A 32 -4.12 -12.95 -5.09
C THR A 32 -3.45 -13.63 -3.91
N LEU A 33 -3.57 -13.01 -2.74
CA LEU A 33 -3.04 -13.58 -1.51
C LEU A 33 -3.90 -14.75 -1.04
N ASP A 34 -3.26 -15.83 -0.59
CA ASP A 34 -3.96 -16.86 0.18
C ASP A 34 -4.55 -16.23 1.47
N PRO A 35 -5.76 -16.64 1.90
CA PRO A 35 -6.37 -16.08 3.11
C PRO A 35 -5.52 -16.20 4.38
N ALA A 36 -4.74 -17.28 4.53
CA ALA A 36 -3.87 -17.48 5.68
C ALA A 36 -2.69 -16.49 5.65
N GLU A 37 -2.03 -16.34 4.50
CA GLU A 37 -0.97 -15.35 4.31
C GLU A 37 -1.50 -13.92 4.55
N LYS A 38 -2.78 -13.67 4.21
CA LYS A 38 -3.39 -12.34 4.38
C LYS A 38 -3.63 -12.04 5.84
N ALA A 39 -4.12 -13.03 6.58
CA ALA A 39 -4.33 -12.94 8.02
C ALA A 39 -2.99 -12.75 8.74
N GLU A 40 -1.94 -13.47 8.33
CA GLU A 40 -0.60 -13.34 8.89
C GLU A 40 -0.03 -11.93 8.64
N ALA A 41 0.00 -11.47 7.38
CA ALA A 41 0.49 -10.15 7.03
C ALA A 41 -0.27 -9.03 7.76
N SER A 42 -1.61 -9.15 7.85
CA SER A 42 -2.44 -8.19 8.59
C SER A 42 -2.17 -8.24 10.10
N GLY A 43 -1.91 -9.42 10.66
CA GLY A 43 -1.54 -9.62 12.05
C GLY A 43 -0.21 -8.94 12.39
N ILE A 44 0.78 -9.05 11.50
CA ILE A 44 2.07 -8.36 11.65
C ILE A 44 1.86 -6.85 11.66
N VAL A 45 1.10 -6.30 10.69
CA VAL A 45 0.78 -4.87 10.65
C VAL A 45 0.09 -4.39 11.93
N ALA A 46 -0.91 -5.14 12.42
CA ALA A 46 -1.62 -4.81 13.65
C ALA A 46 -0.69 -4.84 14.89
N GLY A 47 0.27 -5.76 14.91
CA GLY A 47 1.28 -5.87 15.97
C GLY A 47 2.27 -4.69 16.01
N MET A 48 2.29 -3.82 15.00
CA MET A 48 3.16 -2.64 14.98
C MET A 48 2.57 -1.41 15.67
N VAL A 49 1.26 -1.43 15.96
CA VAL A 49 0.59 -0.30 16.63
C VAL A 49 1.21 -0.08 18.02
N GLY A 50 1.51 1.19 18.34
CA GLY A 50 2.17 1.59 19.57
C GLY A 50 3.69 1.37 19.59
N ARG A 51 4.29 0.79 18.54
CA ARG A 51 5.75 0.70 18.40
C ARG A 51 6.28 1.97 17.72
N THR A 52 7.46 2.43 18.13
CA THR A 52 8.11 3.58 17.49
C THR A 52 8.87 3.12 16.24
N PRO A 53 8.57 3.66 15.04
CA PRO A 53 9.34 3.35 13.84
C PRO A 53 10.61 4.19 13.72
N ASP A 54 11.57 3.66 12.96
CA ASP A 54 12.59 4.46 12.29
C ASP A 54 11.99 5.02 10.99
N PHE A 55 11.66 6.32 11.00
CA PHE A 55 10.98 7.02 9.92
C PHE A 55 11.95 7.88 9.12
N GLN A 56 11.98 7.68 7.81
CA GLN A 56 12.96 8.28 6.91
C GLN A 56 12.38 8.56 5.52
N SER A 57 13.14 9.21 4.66
CA SER A 57 12.85 9.33 3.23
C SER A 57 13.92 8.64 2.40
N ASN A 58 13.55 8.18 1.20
CA ASN A 58 14.53 7.65 0.25
C ASN A 58 15.51 8.72 -0.25
N ARG A 59 15.24 10.02 -0.01
CA ARG A 59 16.09 11.15 -0.41
C ARG A 59 16.89 11.78 0.73
N ALA A 60 16.53 11.50 1.97
CA ALA A 60 17.15 12.13 3.12
C ALA A 60 17.06 11.24 4.36
N ILE A 61 18.18 11.18 5.09
CA ILE A 61 18.24 10.60 6.42
C ILE A 61 18.09 11.75 7.42
N ALA A 62 17.17 11.61 8.35
CA ALA A 62 16.86 12.57 9.38
C ALA A 62 17.19 12.00 10.76
N GLU A 63 17.78 12.84 11.61
CA GLU A 63 17.90 12.59 13.03
C GLU A 63 16.74 13.27 13.76
N TRP A 64 15.92 12.48 14.44
CA TRP A 64 14.73 12.97 15.12
C TRP A 64 15.01 13.38 16.56
N THR A 65 14.58 14.59 16.91
CA THR A 65 14.41 15.01 18.30
C THR A 65 13.36 14.14 19.00
N PRO A 66 13.33 14.10 20.34
CA PRO A 66 12.30 13.37 21.09
C PRO A 66 10.87 13.75 20.67
N ASP A 67 10.59 15.05 20.50
CA ASP A 67 9.28 15.54 20.07
C ASP A 67 8.95 15.09 18.64
N GLY A 68 9.94 15.10 17.74
CA GLY A 68 9.78 14.58 16.37
C GLY A 68 9.43 13.09 16.38
N ARG A 69 10.11 12.28 17.21
CA ARG A 69 9.80 10.84 17.36
C ARG A 69 8.39 10.62 17.90
N ALA A 70 7.96 11.42 18.88
CA ALA A 70 6.62 11.35 19.42
C ALA A 70 5.54 11.72 18.39
N ALA A 71 5.82 12.71 17.53
CA ALA A 71 4.94 13.08 16.42
C ALA A 71 4.83 11.96 15.39
N ILE A 72 5.96 11.38 14.97
CA ILE A 72 6.01 10.24 14.05
C ILE A 72 5.20 9.07 14.61
N GLN A 73 5.41 8.71 15.88
CA GLN A 73 4.69 7.63 16.52
C GLN A 73 3.18 7.87 16.48
N ARG A 74 2.72 9.06 16.89
CA ARG A 74 1.28 9.40 16.84
C ARG A 74 0.72 9.30 15.42
N LEU A 75 1.42 9.84 14.42
CA LEU A 75 0.97 9.80 13.03
C LEU A 75 0.89 8.37 12.51
N MET A 76 1.85 7.53 12.89
CA MET A 76 1.87 6.14 12.49
C MET A 76 0.83 5.30 13.24
N ASP A 77 0.54 5.60 14.51
CA ASP A 77 -0.56 4.99 15.26
C ASP A 77 -1.93 5.33 14.67
N ASP A 78 -2.06 6.45 13.95
CA ASP A 78 -3.25 6.77 13.16
C ASP A 78 -3.27 6.01 11.81
N VAL A 79 -2.11 5.80 11.18
CA VAL A 79 -2.01 5.17 9.85
C VAL A 79 -2.17 3.66 9.92
N LEU A 80 -1.43 3.00 10.82
CA LEU A 80 -1.37 1.53 10.91
C LEU A 80 -2.75 0.85 11.01
N PRO A 81 -3.70 1.32 11.85
CA PRO A 81 -5.01 0.68 11.97
C PRO A 81 -5.87 0.79 10.70
N THR A 82 -5.50 1.67 9.77
CA THR A 82 -6.21 1.85 8.51
C THR A 82 -5.63 1.03 7.36
N LEU A 83 -4.50 0.35 7.59
CA LEU A 83 -3.83 -0.40 6.55
C LEU A 83 -4.57 -1.69 6.22
N ALA A 84 -4.70 -1.97 4.92
CA ALA A 84 -5.23 -3.21 4.40
C ALA A 84 -4.29 -3.78 3.35
N VAL A 85 -3.83 -5.01 3.58
CA VAL A 85 -3.02 -5.79 2.63
C VAL A 85 -3.92 -6.30 1.52
N SER A 86 -3.63 -5.91 0.27
CA SER A 86 -4.48 -6.20 -0.89
C SER A 86 -3.93 -7.32 -1.78
N GLY A 87 -2.64 -7.60 -1.75
CA GLY A 87 -2.03 -8.66 -2.57
C GLY A 87 -0.51 -8.73 -2.41
N LYS A 88 0.08 -9.80 -2.95
CA LYS A 88 1.54 -10.01 -2.95
C LYS A 88 2.10 -9.44 -4.23
N LEU A 89 3.25 -8.80 -4.15
CA LEU A 89 3.94 -8.31 -5.32
C LEU A 89 4.90 -9.40 -5.81
N THR A 90 4.81 -9.76 -7.10
CA THR A 90 5.71 -10.77 -7.70
C THR A 90 7.12 -10.24 -7.87
N ASP A 91 7.24 -8.97 -8.24
CA ASP A 91 8.49 -8.28 -8.56
C ASP A 91 8.59 -6.94 -7.80
N GLY A 92 7.84 -6.81 -6.70
CA GLY A 92 7.77 -5.57 -5.94
C GLY A 92 9.09 -5.27 -5.25
N ASP A 93 9.56 -4.03 -5.40
CA ASP A 93 10.58 -3.45 -4.54
C ASP A 93 10.22 -1.98 -4.23
N ALA A 94 10.89 -1.39 -3.24
CA ALA A 94 10.68 0.01 -2.89
C ALA A 94 11.00 0.99 -4.04
N LYS A 95 11.75 0.57 -5.07
CA LYS A 95 12.07 1.44 -6.21
C LYS A 95 10.86 1.62 -7.13
N SER A 96 9.95 0.64 -7.19
CA SER A 96 8.75 0.68 -8.02
C SER A 96 7.77 1.83 -7.69
N ILE A 97 7.82 2.38 -6.48
CA ILE A 97 6.93 3.48 -6.06
C ILE A 97 7.54 4.88 -6.21
N GLY A 98 8.79 4.98 -6.65
CA GLY A 98 9.49 6.27 -6.83
C GLY A 98 9.85 6.93 -5.50
N ASP A 99 9.66 8.24 -5.41
CA ASP A 99 9.93 9.00 -4.17
C ASP A 99 8.96 8.62 -3.05
N HIS A 100 9.51 8.30 -1.89
CA HIS A 100 8.73 7.79 -0.77
C HIS A 100 9.35 8.12 0.58
N VAL A 101 8.49 8.15 1.59
CA VAL A 101 8.90 7.98 2.98
C VAL A 101 8.76 6.52 3.36
N TYR A 102 9.52 6.08 4.35
CA TYR A 102 9.37 4.74 4.90
C TYR A 102 9.42 4.75 6.41
N ALA A 103 8.64 3.84 7.01
CA ALA A 103 8.61 3.57 8.44
C ALA A 103 9.06 2.13 8.66
N ARG A 104 10.23 1.95 9.27
CA ARG A 104 10.81 0.65 9.58
C ARG A 104 10.55 0.29 11.04
N TYR A 105 10.09 -0.93 11.26
CA TYR A 105 9.83 -1.51 12.57
C TYR A 105 10.67 -2.76 12.78
N GLY A 106 11.12 -2.94 14.04
CA GLY A 106 11.82 -4.12 14.57
C GLY A 106 12.75 -4.81 13.58
N ASP A 107 14.03 -4.46 13.51
CA ASP A 107 15.05 -5.13 12.67
C ASP A 107 14.62 -5.53 11.24
N ASN A 108 13.70 -4.75 10.62
CA ASN A 108 13.07 -4.99 9.31
C ASN A 108 12.00 -6.10 9.25
N GLU A 109 11.37 -6.43 10.37
CA GLU A 109 10.18 -7.28 10.45
C GLU A 109 9.03 -6.71 9.60
N PHE A 110 8.87 -5.38 9.67
CA PHE A 110 7.90 -4.63 8.88
C PHE A 110 8.50 -3.30 8.40
N VAL A 111 8.39 -3.03 7.10
CA VAL A 111 8.73 -1.71 6.54
C VAL A 111 7.56 -1.24 5.67
N LEU A 112 6.95 -0.12 6.05
CA LEU A 112 5.94 0.55 5.22
C LEU A 112 6.61 1.58 4.33
N TYR A 113 6.25 1.60 3.06
CA TYR A 113 6.69 2.58 2.09
C TYR A 113 5.48 3.38 1.57
N VAL A 114 5.51 4.70 1.75
CA VAL A 114 4.43 5.61 1.37
C VAL A 114 4.92 6.54 0.25
N PRO A 115 4.35 6.44 -0.97
CA PRO A 115 4.77 7.29 -2.08
C PRO A 115 4.36 8.74 -1.85
N VAL A 116 5.20 9.67 -2.30
CA VAL A 116 5.01 11.11 -2.03
C VAL A 116 4.38 11.86 -3.20
N GLN A 117 4.63 11.42 -4.43
CA GLN A 117 4.24 12.10 -5.67
C GLN A 117 3.04 11.46 -6.40
N ARG A 118 2.45 10.40 -5.82
CA ARG A 118 1.26 9.75 -6.40
C ARG A 118 0.02 10.59 -6.09
N LYS A 119 -0.92 10.66 -7.04
CA LYS A 119 -2.21 11.37 -6.86
C LYS A 119 -3.04 10.82 -5.70
N ASN A 120 -2.99 9.50 -5.46
CA ASN A 120 -3.68 8.81 -4.38
C ASN A 120 -2.65 7.93 -3.64
N PRO A 121 -1.78 8.53 -2.81
CA PRO A 121 -0.67 7.81 -2.20
C PRO A 121 -1.15 6.69 -1.27
N GLU A 122 -2.30 6.86 -0.63
CA GLU A 122 -2.95 5.89 0.25
C GLU A 122 -3.38 4.61 -0.48
N ARG A 123 -3.45 4.62 -1.81
CA ARG A 123 -3.83 3.46 -2.63
C ARG A 123 -2.63 2.78 -3.31
N SER A 124 -1.43 3.28 -3.09
CA SER A 124 -0.23 2.86 -3.81
C SER A 124 0.95 2.63 -2.87
N MET A 125 0.67 2.27 -1.62
CA MET A 125 1.71 1.94 -0.65
C MET A 125 2.18 0.51 -0.85
N ILE A 126 3.39 0.26 -0.37
CA ILE A 126 4.00 -1.07 -0.36
C ILE A 126 4.46 -1.36 1.05
N ALA A 127 4.34 -2.62 1.49
CA ALA A 127 4.99 -3.10 2.70
C ALA A 127 5.98 -4.23 2.39
N GLN A 128 7.12 -4.22 3.08
CA GLN A 128 7.99 -5.37 3.20
C GLN A 128 7.66 -6.08 4.52
N ILE A 129 7.27 -7.35 4.45
CA ILE A 129 6.86 -8.17 5.60
C ILE A 129 7.54 -9.53 5.50
N GLY A 130 8.35 -9.91 6.48
CA GLY A 130 9.01 -11.23 6.51
C GLY A 130 9.82 -11.54 5.24
N GLY A 131 10.41 -10.52 4.61
CA GLY A 131 11.15 -10.64 3.34
C GLY A 131 10.29 -10.64 2.07
N GLY A 132 8.96 -10.73 2.17
CA GLY A 132 8.03 -10.58 1.06
C GLY A 132 7.58 -9.13 0.85
N TRP A 133 7.03 -8.86 -0.33
CA TRP A 133 6.53 -7.54 -0.73
C TRP A 133 5.03 -7.57 -0.97
N TYR A 134 4.33 -6.57 -0.44
CA TYR A 134 2.87 -6.55 -0.41
C TYR A 134 2.33 -5.20 -0.85
N ALA A 135 1.27 -5.21 -1.66
CA ALA A 135 0.47 -4.03 -1.92
C ALA A 135 -0.37 -3.71 -0.68
N VAL A 136 -0.33 -2.46 -0.24
CA VAL A 136 -1.06 -1.99 0.93
C VAL A 136 -1.84 -0.74 0.57
N THR A 137 -3.07 -0.68 1.07
CA THR A 137 -3.90 0.51 1.03
C THR A 137 -4.09 1.05 2.44
N GLY A 138 -4.34 2.35 2.58
CA GLY A 138 -4.53 2.99 3.87
C GLY A 138 -5.65 4.02 3.83
N GLY A 139 -5.96 4.56 5.00
CA GLY A 139 -6.89 5.66 5.16
C GLY A 139 -6.31 6.96 4.62
N ARG A 140 -7.02 7.60 3.68
CA ARG A 140 -6.59 8.86 3.08
C ARG A 140 -6.25 9.94 4.11
N GLY A 141 -7.13 10.17 5.09
CA GLY A 141 -6.92 11.21 6.11
C GLY A 141 -5.62 11.04 6.92
N PRO A 142 -5.39 9.88 7.55
CA PRO A 142 -4.11 9.60 8.23
C PRO A 142 -2.87 9.71 7.33
N VAL A 143 -2.93 9.16 6.11
CA VAL A 143 -1.82 9.21 5.16
C VAL A 143 -1.51 10.64 4.71
N ASP A 144 -2.53 11.44 4.42
CA ASP A 144 -2.37 12.85 4.05
C ASP A 144 -1.68 13.64 5.17
N ARG A 145 -2.10 13.46 6.43
CA ARG A 145 -1.46 14.09 7.60
C ARG A 145 0.00 13.69 7.77
N LEU A 146 0.32 12.41 7.57
CA LEU A 146 1.69 11.92 7.62
C LEU A 146 2.57 12.61 6.58
N LEU A 147 2.08 12.70 5.34
CA LEU A 147 2.83 13.31 4.23
C LEU A 147 2.93 14.83 4.37
N GLU A 148 1.89 15.51 4.84
CA GLU A 148 1.91 16.94 5.16
C GLU A 148 2.93 17.24 6.26
N TRP A 149 2.93 16.43 7.33
CA TRP A 149 3.93 16.57 8.38
C TRP A 149 5.34 16.32 7.84
N ALA A 150 5.57 15.24 7.09
CA ALA A 150 6.87 14.95 6.51
C ALA A 150 7.37 16.07 5.57
N ALA A 151 6.47 16.70 4.81
CA ALA A 151 6.78 17.87 4.00
C ALA A 151 7.18 19.08 4.84
N SER A 152 6.47 19.35 5.95
CA SER A 152 6.80 20.45 6.87
C SER A 152 8.19 20.31 7.51
N GLN A 153 8.67 19.07 7.65
CA GLN A 153 10.00 18.77 8.18
C GLN A 153 11.11 18.84 7.13
N SER A 154 10.82 19.32 5.91
CA SER A 154 11.75 19.35 4.77
C SER A 154 12.32 17.99 4.36
N ILE A 155 11.71 16.89 4.81
CA ILE A 155 12.06 15.53 4.40
C ILE A 155 11.69 15.30 2.92
N LEU A 156 10.65 16.00 2.47
CA LEU A 156 10.14 16.00 1.10
C LEU A 156 10.51 17.34 0.47
N LYS A 157 11.57 17.39 -0.36
CA LYS A 157 11.88 18.62 -1.11
C LYS A 157 10.72 18.96 -2.05
N ASN A 158 10.13 20.15 -1.85
CA ASN A 158 9.06 20.84 -2.58
C ASN A 158 8.27 20.01 -3.60
N ARG A 159 7.01 19.73 -3.25
CA ARG A 159 5.93 19.33 -4.18
C ARG A 159 5.74 20.35 -5.30
#